data_AF-A0A8X6IFL3-F1
#
_entry.id   AF-A0A8X6IFL3-F1
#
_cell.length_a   1.000
_cell.length_b   1.000
_cell.length_c   1.000
_cell.angle_alpha   90.00
_cell.angle_beta   90.00
_cell.angle_gamma   90.00
#
_symmetry.space_group_name_H-M   'P 1'
#
loop_
_entity.id
_entity.type
_entity.pdbx_description
1 polymer ?
#
loop_
_entity_poly.entity_id
_entity_poly.type
_entity_poly.pdbx_seq_one_letter_code
_entity_poly.pdbx_strand_id
1 'polypeptide(L)'
;MSDSPNAGAAVFSEFFSLYVPLEQGTAFNGEIAAIHTALSQLQRLLEKFTRAVILSDSRAPLLAVVFDNNSVTRDVLDCRHDLINLSSLGKTTDLHWVPAHCGILRKLTSWLKRVFW
;
A
#
# COMPACT_ATOMS: atom_id res chain seq x y z
N MET A 1 -14.88 23.58 17.32
CA MET A 1 -13.77 23.11 16.49
C MET A 1 -13.13 21.93 17.19
N SER A 2 -13.23 20.75 16.60
CA SER A 2 -12.44 19.58 17.01
C SER A 2 -11.42 19.36 15.89
N ASP A 3 -10.14 19.65 16.18
CA ASP A 3 -9.03 19.27 15.32
C ASP A 3 -8.99 17.74 15.27
N SER A 4 -9.49 17.18 14.18
CA SER A 4 -9.24 15.78 13.84
C SER A 4 -7.72 15.62 13.68
N PRO A 5 -7.10 14.57 14.21
CA PRO A 5 -5.68 14.33 13.94
C PRO A 5 -5.52 14.20 12.43
N ASN A 6 -4.61 14.98 11.84
CA ASN A 6 -4.22 14.86 10.44
C ASN A 6 -3.89 13.39 10.15
N ALA A 7 -4.80 12.69 9.47
CA ALA A 7 -4.54 11.33 9.02
C ALA A 7 -3.45 11.39 7.94
N GLY A 8 -2.72 10.30 7.72
CA GLY A 8 -1.70 10.31 6.66
C GLY A 8 -1.05 8.97 6.46
N ALA A 9 -0.79 8.65 5.20
CA ALA A 9 -0.26 7.37 4.77
C ALA A 9 1.26 7.36 4.72
N ALA A 10 1.88 6.35 5.31
CA ALA A 10 3.31 6.14 5.21
C ALA A 10 3.63 4.85 4.45
N VAL A 11 4.60 4.91 3.54
CA VAL A 11 5.11 3.74 2.82
C VAL A 11 6.61 3.70 2.91
N PHE A 12 7.15 2.53 3.19
CA PHE A 12 8.58 2.30 3.26
C PHE A 12 9.00 1.06 2.44
N SER A 13 10.07 1.22 1.70
CA SER A 13 10.78 0.16 1.00
C SER A 13 12.27 0.48 0.90
N GLU A 14 13.06 -0.45 0.38
CA GLU A 14 14.46 -0.21 0.02
C GLU A 14 14.66 0.95 -0.98
N PHE A 15 13.68 1.18 -1.87
CA PHE A 15 13.82 2.14 -2.96
C PHE A 15 13.19 3.51 -2.67
N PHE A 16 12.26 3.58 -1.73
CA PHE A 16 11.54 4.81 -1.41
C PHE A 16 10.95 4.76 0.01
N SER A 17 10.88 5.93 0.62
CA SER A 17 10.23 6.17 1.91
C SER A 17 9.43 7.45 1.79
N LEU A 18 8.11 7.36 1.88
CA LEU A 18 7.19 8.48 1.63
C LEU A 18 6.15 8.58 2.73
N TYR A 19 5.72 9.81 3.00
CA TYR A 19 4.56 10.13 3.81
C TYR A 19 3.63 11.03 3.00
N VAL A 20 2.35 10.69 2.97
CA VAL A 20 1.30 11.40 2.25
C VAL A 20 0.27 11.86 3.28
N PRO A 21 0.20 13.17 3.57
CA PRO A 21 -0.83 13.68 4.47
C PRO A 21 -2.21 13.51 3.82
N LEU A 22 -3.20 13.18 4.65
CA LEU A 22 -4.61 13.15 4.28
C LEU A 22 -5.30 14.26 5.05
N GLU A 23 -5.94 15.18 4.33
CA GLU A 23 -6.64 16.31 4.93
C GLU A 23 -7.79 15.84 5.82
N GLN A 24 -8.50 14.79 5.39
CA GLN A 24 -9.56 14.10 6.14
C GLN A 24 -9.61 12.62 5.70
N GLY A 25 -9.85 11.70 6.63
CA GLY A 25 -9.98 10.29 6.28
C GLY A 25 -10.00 9.36 7.49
N THR A 26 -10.56 8.17 7.29
CA THR A 26 -10.48 7.07 8.27
C THR A 26 -9.13 6.34 8.14
N ALA A 27 -8.79 5.50 9.12
CA ALA A 27 -7.63 4.60 9.01
C ALA A 27 -7.68 3.75 7.73
N PHE A 28 -8.88 3.35 7.28
CA PHE A 28 -9.06 2.64 6.02
C PHE A 28 -8.66 3.49 4.80
N ASN A 29 -9.06 4.76 4.75
CA ASN A 29 -8.67 5.67 3.66
C ASN A 29 -7.16 5.86 3.63
N GLY A 30 -6.58 5.96 4.82
CA GLY A 30 -5.15 5.88 5.03
C GLY A 30 -4.51 4.70 4.28
N GLU A 31 -4.89 3.50 4.66
CA GLU A 31 -4.28 2.27 4.14
C GLU A 31 -4.42 2.14 2.62
N ILE A 32 -5.57 2.53 2.08
CA ILE A 32 -5.76 2.58 0.63
C ILE A 32 -4.79 3.58 -0.01
N ALA A 33 -4.64 4.79 0.56
CA ALA A 33 -3.70 5.78 0.06
C ALA A 33 -2.24 5.29 0.14
N ALA A 34 -1.89 4.51 1.18
CA ALA A 34 -0.58 3.90 1.31
C ALA A 34 -0.34 2.82 0.24
N ILE A 35 -1.31 1.93 0.01
CA ILE A 35 -1.24 0.92 -1.06
C ILE A 35 -1.11 1.59 -2.42
N HIS A 36 -1.96 2.58 -2.72
CA HIS A 36 -1.90 3.33 -3.97
C HIS A 36 -0.54 4.02 -4.17
N THR A 37 -0.03 4.68 -3.13
CA THR A 37 1.29 5.32 -3.15
C THR A 37 2.39 4.31 -3.44
N ALA A 38 2.36 3.13 -2.81
CA ALA A 38 3.31 2.06 -3.05
C ALA A 38 3.29 1.59 -4.51
N LEU A 39 2.09 1.33 -5.05
CA LEU A 39 1.89 0.88 -6.44
C LEU A 39 2.35 1.93 -7.45
N SER A 40 2.00 3.19 -7.24
CA SER A 40 2.46 4.33 -8.05
C SER A 40 3.99 4.45 -8.08
N GLN A 41 4.67 4.24 -6.95
CA GLN A 41 6.15 4.23 -6.93
C GLN A 41 6.73 3.00 -7.63
N LEU A 42 6.11 1.83 -7.48
CA LEU A 42 6.53 0.62 -8.19
C LEU A 42 6.43 0.80 -9.71
N GLN A 43 5.37 1.43 -10.22
CA GLN A 43 5.26 1.76 -11.65
C GLN A 43 6.36 2.70 -12.15
N ARG A 44 6.91 3.57 -11.29
CA ARG A 44 8.05 4.44 -11.64
C ARG A 44 9.40 3.72 -11.57
N LEU A 45 9.44 2.55 -10.95
CA LEU A 45 10.66 1.80 -10.64
C LEU A 45 10.65 0.41 -11.29
N LEU A 46 9.97 0.25 -12.44
CA LEU A 46 9.82 -1.04 -13.13
C LEU A 46 11.16 -1.76 -13.35
N GLU A 47 12.22 -1.02 -13.66
CA GLU A 47 13.56 -1.60 -13.90
C GLU A 47 14.27 -2.10 -12.63
N LYS A 48 13.72 -1.81 -11.43
CA LYS A 48 14.34 -2.14 -10.14
C LYS A 48 13.83 -3.44 -9.52
N PHE A 49 12.77 -4.05 -10.08
CA PHE A 49 12.22 -5.29 -9.54
C PHE A 49 11.51 -6.13 -10.61
N THR A 50 11.44 -7.43 -10.33
CA THR A 50 10.55 -8.37 -11.04
C THR A 50 9.35 -8.74 -10.18
N ARG A 51 9.55 -8.80 -8.85
CA ARG A 51 8.52 -9.09 -7.87
C ARG A 51 8.52 -8.05 -6.74
N ALA A 52 7.35 -7.64 -6.31
CA ALA A 52 7.14 -6.80 -5.14
C ALA A 52 6.08 -7.43 -4.23
N VAL A 53 6.25 -7.27 -2.92
CA VAL A 53 5.26 -7.67 -1.93
C VAL A 53 4.93 -6.44 -1.09
N ILE A 54 3.66 -6.08 -1.04
CA ILE A 54 3.13 -5.01 -0.18
C ILE A 54 2.60 -5.67 1.09
N LEU A 55 3.12 -5.23 2.24
CA LEU A 55 2.65 -5.67 3.54
C LEU A 55 1.87 -4.57 4.24
N SER A 56 0.72 -4.93 4.78
CA SER A 56 -0.08 -4.11 5.69
C SER A 56 -0.56 -4.96 6.87
N ASP A 57 -0.67 -4.35 8.04
CA ASP A 57 -1.29 -4.97 9.21
C ASP A 57 -2.81 -4.81 9.25
N SER A 58 -3.38 -4.07 8.30
CA SER A 58 -4.81 -3.92 8.09
C SER A 58 -5.33 -4.88 7.03
N ARG A 59 -6.23 -5.79 7.42
CA ARG A 59 -6.87 -6.75 6.46
C ARG A 59 -7.88 -6.08 5.54
N ALA A 60 -8.72 -5.21 6.08
CA ALA A 60 -9.85 -4.65 5.33
C ALA A 60 -9.43 -3.93 4.03
N PRO A 61 -8.38 -3.09 4.01
CA PRO A 61 -7.89 -2.43 2.79
C PRO A 61 -7.34 -3.42 1.76
N LEU A 62 -6.56 -4.41 2.21
CA LEU A 62 -6.03 -5.47 1.32
C LEU A 62 -7.17 -6.25 0.66
N LEU A 63 -8.18 -6.62 1.44
CA LEU A 63 -9.36 -7.33 0.92
C LEU A 63 -10.16 -6.45 -0.04
N ALA A 64 -10.32 -5.16 0.26
CA ALA A 64 -11.02 -4.23 -0.62
C ALA A 64 -10.33 -4.11 -2.00
N VAL A 65 -8.99 -4.08 -2.02
CA VAL A 65 -8.23 -4.04 -3.28
C VAL A 65 -8.35 -5.36 -4.02
N VAL A 66 -8.21 -6.51 -3.35
CA VAL A 66 -8.16 -7.82 -4.02
C VAL A 66 -9.54 -8.34 -4.47
N PHE A 67 -10.59 -8.12 -3.68
CA PHE A 67 -11.91 -8.68 -3.94
C PHE A 67 -12.82 -7.70 -4.66
N ASP A 68 -13.36 -8.10 -5.81
CA ASP A 68 -14.35 -7.32 -6.53
C ASP A 68 -15.71 -7.38 -5.81
N ASN A 69 -16.15 -6.23 -5.29
CA ASN A 69 -17.45 -6.07 -4.64
C ASN A 69 -18.12 -4.80 -5.18
N ASN A 70 -19.44 -4.68 -5.04
CA ASN A 70 -20.21 -3.63 -5.73
C ASN A 70 -20.13 -2.24 -5.08
N SER A 71 -19.43 -2.07 -3.96
CA SER A 71 -19.35 -0.80 -3.20
C SER A 71 -17.90 -0.37 -3.02
N VAL A 72 -17.24 0.01 -4.12
CA VAL A 72 -15.80 0.30 -4.16
C VAL A 72 -15.59 1.79 -4.39
N THR A 73 -14.71 2.41 -3.59
CA THR A 73 -14.31 3.81 -3.78
C THR A 73 -13.36 3.93 -4.97
N ARG A 74 -13.25 5.13 -5.55
CA ARG A 74 -12.34 5.41 -6.66
C ARG A 74 -10.90 4.97 -6.35
N ASP A 75 -10.40 5.31 -5.16
CA ASP A 75 -9.02 4.98 -4.77
C ASP A 75 -8.73 3.47 -4.75
N VAL A 76 -9.73 2.65 -4.41
CA VAL A 76 -9.60 1.18 -4.44
C VAL A 76 -9.59 0.68 -5.89
N LEU A 77 -10.41 1.26 -6.78
CA LEU A 77 -10.38 0.95 -8.21
C LEU A 77 -9.03 1.35 -8.84
N ASP A 78 -8.48 2.51 -8.46
CA ASP A 78 -7.18 2.96 -8.92
C ASP A 78 -6.07 1.97 -8.48
N CYS A 79 -6.10 1.49 -7.22
CA CYS A 79 -5.18 0.43 -6.76
C CYS A 79 -5.30 -0.85 -7.59
N ARG A 80 -6.52 -1.29 -7.93
CA ARG A 80 -6.74 -2.47 -8.76
C ARG A 80 -6.19 -2.29 -10.16
N HIS A 81 -6.46 -1.14 -10.75
CA HIS A 81 -5.97 -0.79 -12.08
C HIS A 81 -4.43 -0.82 -12.10
N ASP A 82 -3.80 -0.25 -11.08
CA ASP A 82 -2.35 -0.26 -10.92
C ASP A 82 -1.76 -1.67 -10.79
N LEU A 83 -2.42 -2.58 -10.06
CA LEU A 83 -2.02 -3.98 -9.96
C LEU A 83 -2.09 -4.69 -11.32
N ILE A 84 -3.19 -4.47 -12.06
CA ILE A 84 -3.39 -5.03 -13.40
C ILE A 84 -2.32 -4.50 -14.35
N ASN A 85 -2.01 -3.20 -14.27
CA ASN A 85 -0.96 -2.57 -15.08
C ASN A 85 0.42 -3.13 -14.79
N LEU A 86 0.78 -3.31 -13.51
CA LEU A 86 2.04 -3.96 -13.14
C LEU A 86 2.09 -5.40 -13.68
N SER A 87 0.99 -6.15 -13.58
CA SER A 87 0.90 -7.50 -14.12
C SER A 87 1.04 -7.56 -15.65
N SER A 88 0.43 -6.62 -16.38
CA SER A 88 0.53 -6.55 -17.84
C SER A 88 1.94 -6.21 -18.32
N LEU A 89 2.71 -5.50 -17.48
CA LEU A 89 4.14 -5.23 -17.66
C LEU A 89 5.05 -6.38 -17.21
N GLY A 90 4.49 -7.56 -16.91
CA GLY A 90 5.24 -8.74 -16.50
C GLY A 90 5.81 -8.67 -15.08
N LYS A 91 5.29 -7.78 -14.23
CA LYS A 91 5.69 -7.67 -12.82
C LYS A 91 4.73 -8.44 -11.92
N THR A 92 5.26 -9.15 -10.94
CA THR A 92 4.46 -9.81 -9.91
C THR A 92 4.33 -8.89 -8.70
N THR A 93 3.10 -8.58 -8.29
CA THR A 93 2.84 -7.76 -7.09
C THR A 93 1.86 -8.48 -6.18
N ASP A 94 2.33 -8.87 -4.99
CA ASP A 94 1.54 -9.59 -3.99
C ASP A 94 1.13 -8.67 -2.83
N LEU A 95 -0.08 -8.86 -2.31
CA LEU A 95 -0.64 -8.14 -1.18
C LEU A 95 -0.78 -9.10 0.00
N HIS A 96 0.00 -8.92 1.07
CA HIS A 96 0.00 -9.82 2.22
C HIS A 96 -0.33 -9.10 3.52
N TRP A 97 -1.19 -9.74 4.31
CA TRP A 97 -1.45 -9.29 5.67
C TRP A 97 -0.39 -9.81 6.65
N VAL A 98 0.05 -8.96 7.57
CA VAL A 98 0.95 -9.32 8.66
C VAL A 98 0.43 -8.83 10.01
N PRO A 99 0.58 -9.56 11.13
CA PRO A 99 0.20 -9.04 12.43
C PRO A 99 1.05 -7.82 12.84
N ALA A 100 0.41 -6.79 13.40
CA ALA A 100 1.09 -5.55 13.83
C ALA A 100 2.25 -5.79 14.81
N HIS A 101 2.11 -6.79 15.68
CA HIS A 101 3.06 -7.13 16.74
C HIS A 101 4.17 -8.10 16.30
N CYS A 102 4.27 -8.45 15.02
CA CYS A 102 5.30 -9.38 14.54
C CYS A 102 6.74 -8.85 14.64
N GLY A 103 6.95 -7.63 15.16
CA GLY A 103 8.29 -7.11 15.45
C GLY A 103 9.19 -7.08 14.21
N ILE A 104 8.61 -7.13 13.01
CA ILE A 104 9.33 -6.89 11.77
C ILE A 104 9.86 -5.47 11.99
N LEU A 105 11.15 -5.31 12.21
CA LEU A 105 11.75 -4.05 12.61
C LEU A 105 13.06 -3.93 11.84
N ARG A 106 13.13 -2.97 10.90
CA ARG A 106 14.30 -2.37 10.22
C ARG A 106 15.57 -3.20 9.92
N LYS A 107 15.53 -4.52 9.95
CA LYS A 107 16.64 -5.41 9.59
C LYS A 107 16.12 -6.59 8.78
N LEU A 108 15.79 -6.38 7.51
CA LEU A 108 15.84 -7.47 6.53
C LEU A 108 16.31 -6.91 5.20
N THR A 109 17.51 -7.33 4.84
CA THR A 109 18.05 -7.29 3.50
C THR A 109 17.12 -8.05 2.54
N SER A 110 16.95 -7.48 1.35
CA SER A 110 16.45 -8.02 0.09
C SER A 110 14.97 -8.37 -0.13
N TRP A 111 14.10 -8.61 0.86
CA TRP A 111 12.72 -9.03 0.53
C TRP A 111 11.67 -8.64 1.58
N LEU A 112 11.33 -7.35 1.75
CA LEU A 112 10.12 -6.96 2.48
C LEU A 112 9.80 -5.45 2.38
N LYS A 113 8.57 -5.05 2.03
CA LYS A 113 8.14 -3.63 1.93
C LYS A 113 6.89 -3.39 2.78
N ARG A 114 6.81 -2.23 3.43
CA ARG A 114 6.01 -1.96 4.63
C ARG A 114 5.11 -0.72 4.49
N VAL A 115 3.92 -0.78 5.08
CA VAL A 115 3.06 0.36 5.47
C VAL A 115 2.72 0.21 6.97
N PHE A 116 2.86 1.25 7.79
CA PHE A 116 2.36 1.33 9.18
C PHE A 116 1.95 2.78 9.51
N TRP A 117 1.00 2.91 10.44
CA TRP A 117 0.47 4.15 11.05
C TRP A 117 1.08 4.38 12.42
#